data_AF-A0A0Q9I330-F1
#
_entry.id   AF-A0A0Q9I330-F1
#
_cell.length_a   1.000
_cell.length_b   1.000
_cell.length_c   1.000
_cell.angle_alpha   90.00
_cell.angle_beta   90.00
_cell.angle_gamma   90.00
#
_symmetry.space_group_name_H-M   'P 1'
#
loop_
_entity.id
_entity.type
_entity.pdbx_description
1 polymer ?
#
loop_
_entity_poly.entity_id
_entity_poly.type
_entity_poly.pdbx_seq_one_letter_code
_entity_poly.pdbx_strand_id
1 'polypeptide(L)'
;MISARIITPDADRFMKSIHNRMPAMLHPNDFDAWLDGSAGKEILMKAPPGLQEWIVNRPMNNVRVGDDDPATAVPAEPEAPPLPPELPPLGSLF
;
A
#
# COMPACT_ATOMS: atom_id res chain seq x y z
N MET A 1 -11.23 -25.26 -8.48
CA MET A 1 -10.49 -23.98 -8.49
C MET A 1 -10.34 -23.53 -7.06
N ILE A 2 -9.12 -23.27 -6.62
CA ILE A 2 -8.83 -22.74 -5.28
C ILE A 2 -8.52 -21.26 -5.45
N SER A 3 -9.05 -20.41 -4.57
CA SER A 3 -8.77 -18.98 -4.52
C SER A 3 -8.50 -18.56 -3.08
N ALA A 4 -7.75 -17.48 -2.91
CA ALA A 4 -7.41 -16.92 -1.61
C ALA A 4 -7.76 -15.43 -1.57
N ARG A 5 -7.91 -14.87 -0.37
CA ARG A 5 -8.15 -13.44 -0.13
C ARG A 5 -7.23 -12.97 1.00
N ILE A 6 -6.81 -11.72 0.92
CA ILE A 6 -6.07 -11.06 2.00
C ILE A 6 -7.07 -10.54 3.03
N ILE A 7 -6.81 -10.82 4.31
CA ILE A 7 -7.59 -10.27 5.42
C ILE A 7 -7.08 -8.86 5.70
N THR A 8 -7.99 -7.89 5.71
CA THR A 8 -7.68 -6.51 6.05
C THR A 8 -8.45 -6.10 7.30
N PRO A 9 -7.78 -5.68 8.39
CA PRO A 9 -8.42 -4.91 9.46
C PRO A 9 -8.41 -3.40 9.18
N ASP A 10 -8.96 -2.62 10.11
CA ASP A 10 -8.82 -1.17 10.11
C ASP A 10 -7.35 -0.76 10.23
N ALA A 11 -7.00 0.37 9.60
CA ALA A 11 -5.66 0.93 9.73
C ALA A 11 -5.34 1.27 11.20
N ASP A 12 -4.11 0.99 11.61
CA ASP A 12 -3.54 1.45 12.86
C ASP A 12 -3.16 2.94 12.80
N ARG A 13 -2.50 3.46 13.84
CA ARG A 13 -2.09 4.87 13.88
C ARG A 13 -1.13 5.22 12.73
N PHE A 14 -0.24 4.32 12.36
CA PHE A 14 0.75 4.54 11.31
C PHE A 14 0.06 4.60 9.94
N MET A 15 -0.70 3.55 9.60
CA MET A 15 -1.32 3.41 8.29
C MET A 15 -2.40 4.45 8.01
N LYS A 16 -3.09 4.98 9.04
CA LYS A 16 -4.14 6.01 8.88
C LYS A 16 -3.69 7.27 8.15
N SER A 17 -2.38 7.55 8.10
CA SER A 17 -1.83 8.67 7.34
C SER A 17 -1.78 8.39 5.82
N ILE A 18 -1.75 7.12 5.41
CA ILE A 18 -1.66 6.65 4.03
C ILE A 18 -3.01 6.11 3.52
N HIS A 19 -3.68 5.26 4.31
CA HIS A 19 -4.91 4.57 3.92
C HIS A 19 -5.76 4.17 5.14
N ASN A 20 -7.06 3.95 4.95
CA ASN A 20 -8.00 3.60 6.03
C ASN A 20 -8.00 2.12 6.43
N ARG A 21 -7.22 1.27 5.73
CA ARG A 21 -7.18 -0.19 5.88
C ARG A 21 -5.74 -0.67 5.78
N MET A 22 -5.44 -1.81 6.39
CA MET A 22 -4.14 -2.46 6.30
C MET A 22 -4.31 -3.98 6.19
N PRO A 23 -3.34 -4.73 5.68
CA PRO A 23 -3.31 -6.20 5.81
C PRO A 23 -3.14 -6.62 7.28
N ALA A 24 -3.76 -7.73 7.68
CA ALA A 24 -3.44 -8.37 8.96
C ALA A 24 -2.02 -8.93 8.87
N MET A 25 -1.14 -8.54 9.80
CA MET A 25 0.23 -9.02 9.84
C MET A 25 0.37 -10.08 10.93
N LEU A 26 0.89 -11.24 10.56
CA LEU A 26 1.15 -12.33 11.49
C LEU A 26 2.54 -12.18 12.09
N HIS A 27 2.67 -12.50 13.38
CA HIS A 27 3.99 -12.64 13.99
C HIS A 27 4.62 -13.96 13.49
N PRO A 28 5.94 -14.03 13.24
CA PRO A 28 6.58 -15.24 12.72
C PRO A 28 6.29 -16.52 13.53
N ASN A 29 6.21 -16.40 14.85
CA ASN A 29 5.88 -17.51 15.75
C ASN A 29 4.47 -18.09 15.56
N ASP A 30 3.58 -17.41 14.83
CA ASP A 30 2.19 -17.85 14.59
C ASP A 30 1.99 -18.46 13.19
N PHE A 31 3.02 -18.51 12.34
CA PHE A 31 2.87 -18.96 10.96
C PHE A 31 2.41 -20.41 10.84
N ASP A 32 3.01 -21.32 11.62
CA ASP A 32 2.65 -22.74 11.57
C ASP A 32 1.18 -22.93 11.99
N ALA A 33 0.79 -22.32 13.12
CA ALA A 33 -0.57 -22.40 13.63
C ALA A 33 -1.61 -21.76 12.69
N TRP A 34 -1.22 -20.72 11.93
CA TRP A 34 -2.06 -20.13 10.89
C TRP A 34 -2.23 -21.07 9.69
N LEU A 35 -1.14 -21.69 9.23
CA LEU A 35 -1.13 -22.55 8.03
C LEU A 35 -1.79 -23.91 8.28
N ASP A 36 -1.68 -24.47 9.49
CA ASP A 36 -2.31 -25.73 9.87
C ASP A 36 -3.77 -25.56 10.38
N GLY A 37 -4.21 -24.32 10.59
CA GLY A 37 -5.56 -23.97 11.00
C GLY A 37 -5.85 -24.13 12.50
N SER A 38 -4.82 -24.34 13.33
CA SER A 38 -4.96 -24.46 14.79
C SER A 38 -5.04 -23.11 15.52
N ALA A 39 -4.66 -22.01 14.87
CA ALA A 39 -4.72 -20.68 15.45
C ALA A 39 -6.14 -20.12 15.54
N GLY A 40 -6.44 -19.40 16.62
CA GLY A 40 -7.63 -18.56 16.72
C GLY A 40 -7.44 -17.18 16.07
N LYS A 41 -8.55 -16.45 15.92
CA LYS A 41 -8.58 -15.13 15.25
C LYS A 41 -7.74 -14.04 15.94
N GLU A 42 -7.40 -14.23 17.21
CA GLU A 42 -6.63 -13.33 18.04
C GLU A 42 -5.23 -13.05 17.47
N ILE A 43 -4.64 -13.97 16.70
CA ILE A 43 -3.35 -13.72 16.05
C ILE A 43 -3.41 -12.59 15.02
N LEU A 44 -4.60 -12.33 14.45
CA LEU A 44 -4.83 -11.26 13.48
C LEU A 44 -4.94 -9.88 14.13
N MET A 45 -5.05 -9.83 15.47
CA MET A 45 -5.20 -8.59 16.25
C MET A 45 -3.91 -8.17 16.94
N LYS A 46 -2.82 -8.93 16.76
CA LYS A 46 -1.50 -8.58 17.30
C LYS A 46 -0.98 -7.32 16.60
N ALA A 47 -0.25 -6.50 17.35
CA ALA A 47 0.36 -5.30 16.78
C ALA A 47 1.36 -5.71 15.67
N PRO A 48 1.36 -5.01 14.52
CA PRO A 48 2.31 -5.30 13.46
C PRO A 48 3.75 -5.01 13.92
N PRO A 49 4.77 -5.56 13.24
CA PRO A 49 6.14 -5.10 13.41
C PRO A 49 6.26 -3.60 13.08
N GLY A 50 7.39 -2.99 13.45
CA GLY A 50 7.67 -1.60 13.08
C GLY A 50 7.65 -1.43 11.55
N LEU A 51 6.75 -0.57 11.06
CA LEU A 51 6.60 -0.28 9.64
C LEU A 51 7.43 0.94 9.23
N GLN A 52 7.89 0.91 7.98
CA GLN A 52 8.57 2.01 7.31
C GLN A 52 7.85 2.31 6.00
N GLU A 53 7.91 3.56 5.56
CA GLU A 53 7.31 4.03 4.31
C GLU A 53 8.29 4.91 3.55
N TRP A 54 8.18 4.91 2.22
CA TRP A 54 8.85 5.85 1.32
C TRP A 54 8.02 6.01 0.05
N ILE A 55 8.24 7.13 -0.64
CA ILE A 55 7.65 7.38 -1.97
C ILE A 55 8.34 6.47 -2.98
N VAL A 56 7.56 5.90 -3.90
CA VAL A 56 8.04 5.07 -5.01
C VAL A 56 7.65 5.67 -6.36
N ASN A 57 8.20 5.14 -7.45
CA ASN A 57 7.95 5.66 -8.79
C ASN A 57 6.53 5.32 -9.30
N ARG A 58 6.01 6.15 -10.21
CA ARG A 58 4.67 5.94 -10.82
C ARG A 58 4.51 4.66 -11.64
N PRO A 59 5.55 4.10 -12.31
CA PRO A 59 5.45 2.81 -12.99
C PRO A 59 4.89 1.68 -12.12
N MET A 60 5.06 1.72 -10.79
CA MET A 60 4.44 0.79 -9.84
C MET A 60 2.91 0.67 -9.98
N ASN A 61 2.24 1.72 -10.47
CA ASN A 61 0.79 1.70 -10.71
C ASN A 61 0.38 0.91 -11.97
N ASN A 62 1.32 0.51 -12.80
CA ASN A 62 1.05 -0.20 -14.05
C ASN A 62 1.58 -1.64 -14.00
N VAL A 63 0.66 -2.55 -13.67
CA VAL A 63 0.89 -4.01 -13.60
C VAL A 63 1.41 -4.64 -14.90
N ARG A 64 1.43 -3.93 -16.04
CA ARG A 64 2.01 -4.43 -17.29
C ARG A 64 3.46 -4.04 -17.51
N VAL A 65 3.95 -3.00 -16.82
CA VAL A 65 5.22 -2.32 -17.15
C VAL A 65 6.23 -2.35 -16.00
N GLY A 66 5.89 -2.94 -14.84
CA GLY A 66 6.81 -2.96 -13.70
C GLY A 66 6.61 -4.06 -12.67
N ASP A 67 5.78 -5.07 -12.95
CA ASP A 67 5.41 -6.10 -11.96
C ASP A 67 6.62 -6.90 -11.45
N ASP A 68 7.58 -7.16 -12.35
CA ASP A 68 8.82 -7.90 -12.03
C ASP A 68 10.05 -7.00 -11.91
N ASP A 69 9.91 -5.67 -12.01
CA ASP A 69 11.04 -4.74 -11.90
C ASP A 69 11.19 -4.27 -10.44
N PRO A 70 12.23 -4.73 -9.70
CA PRO A 70 12.45 -4.33 -8.32
C PRO A 70 12.70 -2.81 -8.18
N ALA A 71 13.08 -2.12 -9.25
CA ALA A 71 13.23 -0.67 -9.25
C ALA A 71 11.90 0.08 -9.02
N THR A 72 10.75 -0.59 -9.12
CA THR A 72 9.45 0.01 -8.79
C THR A 72 9.21 0.17 -7.29
N ALA A 73 9.91 -0.60 -6.44
CA ALA A 73 9.77 -0.54 -4.99
C ALA A 73 10.86 0.30 -4.30
N VAL A 74 11.85 0.80 -5.04
CA VAL A 74 12.93 1.62 -4.46
C VAL A 74 12.45 3.03 -4.10
N PRO A 75 13.03 3.67 -3.07
CA PRO A 75 12.76 5.07 -2.76
C PRO A 75 12.98 5.98 -3.96
N ALA A 76 12.01 6.86 -4.22
CA ALA A 76 12.04 7.87 -5.26
C ALA A 76 11.78 9.27 -4.68
N GLU A 77 12.26 10.30 -5.36
CA GLU A 77 11.87 11.66 -5.04
C GLU A 77 10.39 11.88 -5.42
N PRO A 78 9.63 12.65 -4.62
CA PRO A 78 8.27 13.01 -4.99
C PRO A 78 8.29 13.80 -6.31
N GLU A 79 7.58 13.31 -7.33
CA GLU A 79 7.38 14.09 -8.55
C GLU A 79 6.56 15.34 -8.21
N ALA A 80 7.00 16.49 -8.72
CA ALA A 80 6.23 17.73 -8.57
C ALA A 80 4.81 17.53 -9.14
N PRO A 81 3.77 18.10 -8.51
CA PRO A 81 2.45 18.11 -9.10
C PRO A 81 2.54 18.72 -10.51
N PRO A 82 1.77 18.21 -11.49
CA PRO A 82 1.69 18.86 -12.78
C PRO A 82 1.28 20.32 -12.57
N LEU A 83 1.90 21.24 -13.31
CA LEU A 83 1.47 22.63 -13.30
C LEU A 83 -0.03 22.66 -13.61
N PRO A 84 -0.81 23.53 -12.93
CA PRO A 84 -2.21 23.73 -13.32
C PRO A 84 -2.26 24.04 -14.82
N PRO A 85 -3.31 23.57 -15.53
CA PRO A 85 -3.48 23.96 -16.93
C PRO A 85 -3.44 25.49 -17.01
N GLU A 86 -2.69 26.01 -17.98
CA GLU A 86 -2.62 27.45 -18.22
C GLU A 86 -4.04 27.94 -18.48
N LEU A 87 -4.54 28.83 -17.61
CA LEU A 87 -5.85 29.44 -17.84
C LEU A 87 -5.78 30.18 -19.18
N PRO A 88 -6.79 30.07 -20.06
CA PRO A 88 -6.80 30.88 -21.27
C PRO A 88 -6.64 32.36 -20.89
N PRO A 89 -5.90 33.16 -21.68
CA PRO A 89 -5.64 34.55 -21.34
C PRO A 89 -6.96 35.26 -21.03
N LEU A 90 -7.02 35.87 -19.84
CA LEU A 90 -8.15 36.65 -19.36
C LEU A 90 -8.28 37.91 -20.24
N GLY A 91 -8.98 37.77 -21.37
CA GLY A 91 -9.10 38.86 -22.35
C GLY A 91 -9.79 38.53 -23.67
N SER A 92 -10.19 37.29 -23.95
CA SER A 92 -10.85 36.96 -25.23
C SER A 92 -12.38 37.05 -25.23
N LEU A 93 -12.99 37.70 -24.22
CA LEU A 93 -14.46 37.82 -24.09
C LEU A 93 -15.01 39.25 -24.27
N PHE A 94 -14.21 40.18 -24.76
CA PHE A 94 -14.69 41.48 -25.26
C PHE A 94 -13.94 41.90 -26.51
#